data_AF-A0A9P8G903-F1
#
_entry.id   AF-A0A9P8G903-F1
#
_cell.length_a   1.000
_cell.length_b   1.000
_cell.length_c   1.000
_cell.angle_alpha   90.00
_cell.angle_beta   90.00
_cell.angle_gamma   90.00
#
_symmetry.space_group_name_H-M   'P 1'
#
loop_
_entity.id
_entity.type
_entity.pdbx_description
1 polymer ?
#
loop_
_entity_poly.entity_id
_entity_poly.type
_entity_poly.pdbx_seq_one_letter_code
_entity_poly.pdbx_strand_id
1 'polypeptide(L)'
;MNEDQLLKTHRDPLDPWEPAHAAARIINTQISLYPQSHNPAFAATQLNALTPFNRKLKPDEEAENIESFLWEFWEVVVNLSQAYDEFGIGDEAQTCILEILAELKKIEAQEVVIWGRPNKLWGNLPIFGPVLTEFYGKW
;
A
#
# COMPACT_ATOMS: atom_id res chain seq x y z
N MET A 1 -22.17 -0.72 -6.11
CA MET A 1 -21.42 -0.24 -4.94
C MET A 1 -20.50 0.87 -5.44
N ASN A 2 -20.50 2.06 -4.84
CA ASN A 2 -19.68 3.19 -5.33
C ASN A 2 -18.28 3.20 -4.69
N GLU A 3 -17.35 3.98 -5.26
CA GLU A 3 -15.98 4.15 -4.74
C GLU A 3 -15.96 4.59 -3.27
N ASP A 4 -16.91 5.44 -2.86
CA ASP A 4 -17.06 5.85 -1.45
C ASP A 4 -17.42 4.67 -0.53
N GLN A 5 -18.17 3.68 -1.01
CA GLN A 5 -18.48 2.48 -0.24
C GLN A 5 -17.27 1.57 -0.12
N LEU A 6 -16.46 1.39 -1.18
CA LEU A 6 -15.21 0.64 -1.08
C LEU A 6 -14.21 1.33 -0.12
N LEU A 7 -14.13 2.66 -0.16
CA LEU A 7 -13.30 3.45 0.76
C LEU A 7 -13.84 3.43 2.21
N LYS A 8 -15.15 3.43 2.41
CA LYS A 8 -15.80 3.38 3.74
C LYS A 8 -15.85 2.00 4.37
N THR A 9 -15.79 0.93 3.58
CA THR A 9 -15.95 -0.44 4.12
C THR A 9 -14.67 -0.96 4.77
N HIS A 10 -13.50 -0.37 4.49
CA HIS A 10 -12.22 -0.97 4.89
C HIS A 10 -11.20 -0.06 5.62
N ARG A 11 -11.50 1.22 5.84
CA ARG A 11 -10.85 2.07 6.86
C ARG A 11 -11.79 3.22 7.22
N ASP A 12 -11.80 3.66 8.47
CA ASP A 12 -12.64 4.79 8.90
C ASP A 12 -12.26 6.03 8.07
N PRO A 13 -13.20 6.72 7.40
CA PRO A 13 -12.93 8.01 6.75
C PRO A 13 -12.44 9.09 7.73
N LEU A 14 -12.62 8.88 9.04
CA LEU A 14 -12.12 9.69 10.13
C LEU A 14 -10.76 9.20 10.66
N ASP A 15 -10.21 8.12 10.12
CA ASP A 15 -8.84 7.71 10.38
C ASP A 15 -7.90 8.84 9.93
N PRO A 16 -7.10 9.43 10.83
CA PRO A 16 -6.32 10.62 10.52
C PRO A 16 -5.17 10.35 9.54
N TRP A 17 -4.93 9.10 9.18
CA TRP A 17 -3.71 8.69 8.49
C TRP A 17 -3.84 8.81 6.96
N GLU A 18 -3.69 10.05 6.49
CA GLU A 18 -3.79 10.47 5.08
C GLU A 18 -2.98 9.61 4.08
N PRO A 19 -1.74 9.16 4.36
CA PRO A 19 -0.98 8.37 3.40
C PRO A 19 -1.63 7.01 3.10
N ALA A 20 -2.28 6.36 4.06
CA ALA A 20 -2.98 5.10 3.80
C ALA A 20 -4.24 5.30 2.96
N HIS A 21 -5.02 6.36 3.20
CA HIS A 21 -6.16 6.67 2.33
C HIS A 21 -5.71 6.97 0.89
N ALA A 22 -4.59 7.67 0.73
CA ALA A 22 -3.99 7.91 -0.58
C ALA A 22 -3.53 6.60 -1.24
N ALA A 23 -2.87 5.72 -0.49
CA ALA A 23 -2.44 4.40 -0.99
C ALA A 23 -3.65 3.55 -1.42
N ALA A 24 -4.71 3.52 -0.61
CA ALA A 24 -5.93 2.79 -0.92
C ALA A 24 -6.57 3.29 -2.22
N ARG A 25 -6.71 4.60 -2.40
CA ARG A 25 -7.21 5.20 -3.65
C ARG A 25 -6.37 4.83 -4.86
N ILE A 26 -5.04 4.91 -4.74
CA ILE A 26 -4.12 4.57 -5.84
C ILE A 26 -4.31 3.11 -6.27
N ILE A 27 -4.28 2.17 -5.31
CA ILE A 27 -4.40 0.73 -5.58
C ILE A 27 -5.80 0.40 -6.14
N ASN A 28 -6.86 0.89 -5.50
CA ASN A 28 -8.25 0.68 -5.93
C ASN A 28 -8.51 1.21 -7.35
N THR A 29 -7.90 2.35 -7.71
CA THR A 29 -7.95 2.88 -9.08
C THR A 29 -7.32 1.92 -10.08
N GLN A 30 -6.15 1.34 -9.76
CA GLN A 30 -5.49 0.39 -10.67
C GLN A 30 -6.29 -0.90 -10.85
N ILE A 31 -6.83 -1.45 -9.75
CA ILE A 31 -7.67 -2.67 -9.80
C ILE A 31 -8.90 -2.43 -10.67
N SER A 32 -9.54 -1.26 -10.54
CA SER A 32 -10.70 -0.88 -11.37
C SER A 32 -10.38 -0.73 -12.87
N LEU A 33 -9.12 -0.49 -13.22
CA LEU A 33 -8.63 -0.34 -14.60
C LEU A 33 -8.01 -1.63 -15.17
N TYR A 34 -7.92 -2.69 -14.36
CA TYR A 34 -7.28 -3.94 -14.72
C TYR A 34 -8.17 -4.77 -15.68
N PRO A 35 -7.59 -5.52 -16.65
CA PRO A 35 -6.18 -5.52 -17.07
C PRO A 35 -5.87 -4.44 -18.12
N GLN A 36 -6.87 -3.82 -18.74
CA GLN A 36 -6.70 -3.14 -20.02
C GLN A 36 -6.02 -1.77 -19.95
N SER A 37 -6.13 -1.06 -18.83
CA SER A 37 -5.64 0.33 -18.71
C SER A 37 -4.92 0.63 -17.40
N HIS A 38 -4.66 -0.39 -16.59
CA HIS A 38 -3.84 -0.25 -15.41
C HIS A 38 -2.38 0.07 -15.79
N ASN A 39 -1.69 0.77 -14.90
CA ASN A 39 -0.30 1.19 -15.04
C ASN A 39 0.42 0.99 -13.70
N PRO A 40 1.01 -0.20 -13.47
CA PRO A 40 1.59 -0.56 -12.18
C PRO A 40 2.82 0.30 -11.85
N ALA A 41 3.60 0.71 -12.86
CA ALA A 41 4.78 1.56 -12.67
C ALA A 41 4.41 2.98 -12.21
N PHE A 42 3.34 3.54 -12.77
CA PHE A 42 2.81 4.83 -12.34
C PHE A 42 2.26 4.77 -10.91
N ALA A 43 1.53 3.71 -10.58
CA ALA A 43 1.04 3.49 -9.23
C ALA A 43 2.17 3.31 -8.22
N ALA A 44 3.20 2.52 -8.54
CA ALA A 44 4.39 2.35 -7.71
C ALA A 44 5.11 3.68 -7.45
N THR A 45 5.23 4.53 -8.48
CA THR A 45 5.82 5.87 -8.33
C THR A 45 5.01 6.75 -7.36
N GLN A 46 3.68 6.72 -7.49
CA GLN A 46 2.79 7.48 -6.58
C GLN A 46 2.86 6.94 -5.15
N LEU A 47 2.84 5.62 -4.95
CA LEU A 47 2.97 5.00 -3.63
C LEU A 47 4.32 5.32 -2.98
N ASN A 48 5.41 5.30 -3.74
CA ASN A 48 6.71 5.72 -3.23
C ASN A 48 6.77 7.20 -2.87
N ALA A 49 5.99 8.05 -3.54
CA ALA A 49 5.88 9.47 -3.20
C ALA A 49 5.09 9.71 -1.90
N LEU A 50 4.38 8.70 -1.37
CA LEU A 50 3.70 8.78 -0.07
C LEU A 50 4.62 8.51 1.11
N THR A 51 5.84 8.01 0.89
CA THR A 51 6.74 7.70 2.00
C THR A 51 7.07 8.97 2.81
N PRO A 52 7.35 8.84 4.12
CA PRO A 52 7.66 9.99 4.98
C PRO A 52 8.82 10.85 4.48
N PHE A 53 9.73 10.27 3.68
CA PHE A 53 10.90 10.96 3.13
C PHE A 53 10.62 11.70 1.82
N ASN A 54 9.60 11.27 1.05
CA ASN A 54 9.32 11.78 -0.28
C ASN A 54 8.07 12.67 -0.34
N ARG A 55 7.13 12.49 0.60
CA ARG A 55 5.86 13.22 0.59
C ARG A 55 6.07 14.70 0.94
N LYS A 56 5.27 15.56 0.32
CA LYS A 56 5.25 16.99 0.69
C LYS A 56 4.46 17.17 1.98
N LEU A 57 5.14 17.62 3.02
CA LEU A 57 4.53 17.97 4.30
C LEU A 57 3.93 19.38 4.24
N LYS A 58 2.85 19.61 4.99
CA LYS A 58 2.38 20.96 5.30
C LYS A 58 3.36 21.62 6.30
N PRO A 59 3.37 22.97 6.40
CA PRO A 59 4.33 23.69 7.25
C PRO A 59 4.38 23.27 8.73
N ASP A 60 3.27 22.73 9.26
CA ASP A 60 3.15 22.29 10.66
C ASP A 60 2.93 20.77 10.78
N GLU A 61 3.23 20.01 9.74
CA GLU A 61 3.02 18.57 9.68
C GLU A 61 4.35 17.84 9.87
N GLU A 62 4.39 16.97 10.89
CA GLU A 62 5.51 16.07 11.08
C GLU A 62 5.33 14.82 10.22
N ALA A 63 6.43 14.38 9.59
CA ALA A 63 6.43 13.12 8.88
C ALA A 63 6.25 11.95 9.85
N GLU A 64 5.48 10.95 9.43
CA GLU A 64 5.27 9.74 10.21
C GLU A 64 6.58 8.94 10.33
N ASN A 65 6.68 8.13 11.37
CA ASN A 65 7.73 7.12 11.44
C ASN A 65 7.58 6.13 10.27
N ILE A 66 8.70 5.72 9.66
CA ILE A 66 8.71 4.77 8.53
C ILE A 66 8.09 3.41 8.87
N GLU A 67 8.26 2.92 10.11
CA GLU A 67 7.65 1.67 10.58
C GLU A 67 6.14 1.78 10.64
N SER A 68 5.62 2.85 11.26
CA SER A 68 4.20 3.17 11.25
C SER A 68 3.70 3.29 9.81
N PHE A 69 4.49 3.93 8.94
CA PHE A 69 4.08 4.10 7.56
C PHE A 69 3.91 2.79 6.80
N LEU A 70 4.92 1.93 6.90
CA LEU A 70 4.89 0.64 6.26
C LEU A 70 3.77 -0.23 6.85
N TRP A 71 3.48 -0.09 8.15
CA TRP A 71 2.46 -0.90 8.81
C TRP A 71 1.11 -0.61 8.16
N GLU A 72 0.73 0.66 8.14
CA GLU A 72 -0.51 1.14 7.55
C GLU A 72 -0.59 0.87 6.04
N PHE A 73 0.52 0.99 5.32
CA PHE A 73 0.59 0.59 3.92
C PHE A 73 0.24 -0.89 3.72
N TRP A 74 0.80 -1.78 4.55
CA TRP A 74 0.54 -3.21 4.44
C TRP A 74 -0.88 -3.58 4.88
N GLU A 75 -1.44 -2.91 5.89
CA GLU A 75 -2.86 -3.07 6.24
C GLU A 75 -3.76 -2.74 5.04
N VAL A 76 -3.47 -1.65 4.31
CA VAL A 76 -4.21 -1.30 3.09
C VAL A 76 -4.12 -2.42 2.04
N VAL A 77 -2.92 -2.94 1.77
CA VAL A 77 -2.72 -4.00 0.79
C VAL A 77 -3.51 -5.26 1.16
N VAL A 78 -3.42 -5.70 2.41
CA VAL A 78 -4.13 -6.89 2.90
C VAL A 78 -5.64 -6.69 2.88
N ASN A 79 -6.13 -5.56 3.40
CA ASN A 79 -7.57 -5.26 3.46
C ASN A 79 -8.19 -5.19 2.07
N LEU A 80 -7.50 -4.59 1.10
CA LEU A 80 -7.99 -4.55 -0.28
C LEU A 80 -8.01 -5.96 -0.90
N SER A 81 -6.96 -6.75 -0.71
CA SER A 81 -6.91 -8.12 -1.23
C SER A 81 -8.10 -8.95 -0.70
N GLN A 82 -8.32 -8.94 0.62
CA GLN A 82 -9.41 -9.67 1.26
C GLN A 82 -10.80 -9.18 0.78
N ALA A 83 -10.98 -7.86 0.67
CA ALA A 83 -12.22 -7.29 0.18
C ALA A 83 -12.56 -7.79 -1.23
N TYR A 84 -11.58 -7.78 -2.14
CA TYR A 84 -11.80 -8.21 -3.52
C TYR A 84 -12.01 -9.72 -3.67
N ASP A 85 -11.40 -10.53 -2.80
CA ASP A 85 -11.71 -11.96 -2.69
C ASP A 85 -13.20 -12.17 -2.35
N GLU A 86 -13.73 -11.42 -1.38
CA GLU A 86 -15.15 -11.47 -1.01
C GLU A 86 -16.09 -11.04 -2.16
N PHE A 87 -15.64 -10.11 -3.01
CA PHE A 87 -16.42 -9.65 -4.17
C PHE A 87 -16.28 -10.55 -5.42
N GLY A 88 -15.50 -11.62 -5.35
CA GLY A 88 -15.36 -12.60 -6.44
C GLY A 88 -14.48 -12.13 -7.61
N ILE A 89 -13.64 -11.11 -7.39
CA ILE A 89 -12.62 -10.64 -8.37
C ILE A 89 -11.21 -10.67 -7.75
N GLY A 90 -11.00 -11.61 -6.83
CA GLY A 90 -9.77 -11.79 -6.06
C GLY A 90 -8.56 -12.02 -6.95
N ASP A 91 -8.67 -12.91 -7.93
CA ASP A 91 -7.54 -13.27 -8.81
C ASP A 91 -7.01 -12.06 -9.62
N GLU A 92 -7.90 -11.23 -10.18
CA GLU A 92 -7.50 -10.01 -10.90
C GLU A 92 -6.93 -8.96 -9.96
N ALA A 93 -7.56 -8.74 -8.80
CA ALA A 93 -7.11 -7.76 -7.82
C ALA A 93 -5.74 -8.12 -7.25
N GLN A 94 -5.55 -9.39 -6.86
CA GLN A 94 -4.27 -9.91 -6.38
C GLN A 94 -3.18 -9.78 -7.44
N THR A 95 -3.47 -10.13 -8.70
CA THR A 95 -2.51 -9.98 -9.79
C THR A 95 -2.09 -8.52 -9.99
N CYS A 96 -3.06 -7.60 -10.00
CA CYS A 96 -2.80 -6.16 -10.12
C CYS A 96 -1.93 -5.64 -8.95
N ILE A 97 -2.25 -6.03 -7.72
CA ILE A 97 -1.47 -5.67 -6.52
C ILE A 97 -0.05 -6.19 -6.62
N LEU A 98 0.15 -7.46 -7.01
CA LEU A 98 1.47 -8.07 -7.16
C LEU A 98 2.30 -7.36 -8.24
N GLU A 99 1.70 -6.94 -9.35
CA GLU A 99 2.37 -6.16 -10.39
C GLU A 99 2.82 -4.79 -9.87
N ILE A 100 2.00 -4.09 -9.08
CA ILE A 100 2.38 -2.83 -8.43
C ILE A 100 3.54 -3.04 -7.45
N LEU A 101 3.48 -4.07 -6.61
CA LEU A 101 4.54 -4.40 -5.66
C LEU A 101 5.85 -4.78 -6.38
N ALA A 102 5.77 -5.44 -7.53
CA ALA A 102 6.92 -5.76 -8.37
C ALA A 102 7.56 -4.50 -8.97
N GLU A 103 6.78 -3.50 -9.35
CA GLU A 103 7.28 -2.19 -9.80
C GLU A 103 7.89 -1.38 -8.65
N LEU A 104 7.29 -1.41 -7.45
CA LEU A 104 7.88 -0.80 -6.24
C LEU A 104 9.28 -1.35 -5.97
N LYS A 105 9.49 -2.67 -6.11
CA LYS A 105 10.80 -3.32 -5.95
C LYS A 105 11.88 -2.81 -6.91
N LYS A 106 11.50 -2.20 -8.05
CA LYS A 106 12.43 -1.66 -9.04
C LYS A 106 12.87 -0.24 -8.74
N ILE A 107 12.17 0.48 -7.85
CA ILE A 107 12.57 1.81 -7.40
C ILE A 107 13.89 1.69 -6.64
N GLU A 108 14.77 2.67 -6.84
CA GLU A 108 16.05 2.72 -6.14
C GLU A 108 15.83 2.60 -4.62
N ALA A 109 16.48 1.60 -4.03
CA ALA A 109 16.24 1.25 -2.64
C ALA A 109 16.88 2.27 -1.71
N GLN A 110 16.03 3.00 -0.97
CA GLN A 110 16.47 3.87 0.12
C GLN A 110 16.76 3.03 1.38
N GLU A 111 17.86 3.33 2.07
CA GLU A 111 18.16 2.69 3.36
C GLU A 111 17.27 3.26 4.46
N VAL A 112 16.62 2.37 5.21
CA VAL A 112 15.73 2.70 6.34
C VAL A 112 16.04 1.80 7.52
N VAL A 113 15.75 2.26 8.74
CA VAL A 113 15.89 1.43 9.95
C VAL A 113 14.51 0.96 10.37
N ILE A 114 14.35 -0.36 10.52
CA ILE A 114 13.12 -1.02 10.94
C ILE A 114 13.47 -2.02 12.04
N TRP A 115 12.84 -1.87 13.20
CA TRP A 115 13.09 -2.61 14.44
C TRP A 115 14.58 -2.66 14.80
N GLY A 116 15.25 -1.51 14.66
CA GLY A 116 16.67 -1.35 14.94
C GLY A 116 17.60 -2.02 13.91
N ARG A 117 17.09 -2.48 12.76
CA ARG A 117 17.89 -3.14 11.71
C ARG A 117 17.85 -2.34 10.41
N PRO A 118 19.00 -2.18 9.72
CA PRO A 118 19.04 -1.55 8.41
C PRO A 118 18.30 -2.41 7.38
N ASN A 119 17.50 -1.77 6.56
CA ASN A 119 16.66 -2.38 5.53
C ASN A 119 16.71 -1.54 4.26
N LYS A 120 16.47 -2.20 3.13
CA LYS A 120 16.29 -1.55 1.83
C LYS A 120 14.80 -1.40 1.56
N LEU A 121 14.32 -0.15 1.65
CA LEU A 121 12.94 0.18 1.37
C LEU A 121 12.57 -0.32 -0.03
N TRP A 122 11.41 -0.97 -0.13
CA TRP A 122 10.90 -1.69 -1.31
C TRP A 122 11.74 -2.90 -1.77
N GLY A 123 13.07 -2.82 -1.78
CA GLY A 123 13.95 -3.93 -2.19
C GLY A 123 13.80 -5.20 -1.33
N ASN A 124 13.45 -5.05 -0.06
CA ASN A 124 13.26 -6.16 0.89
C ASN A 124 11.79 -6.58 1.08
N LEU A 125 10.85 -6.22 0.18
CA LEU A 125 9.44 -6.60 0.35
C LEU A 125 9.21 -8.13 0.27
N PRO A 126 8.32 -8.69 1.09
CA PRO A 126 7.56 -8.03 2.16
C PRO A 126 8.41 -7.79 3.40
N ILE A 127 8.57 -6.53 3.80
CA ILE A 127 9.39 -6.11 4.94
C ILE A 127 8.83 -6.67 6.26
N PHE A 128 7.52 -6.94 6.31
CA PHE A 128 6.82 -7.51 7.47
C PHE A 128 6.32 -8.93 7.24
N GLY A 129 6.83 -9.66 6.24
CA GLY A 129 6.28 -10.97 5.84
C GLY A 129 5.93 -11.92 6.98
N PRO A 130 6.85 -12.21 7.92
CA PRO A 130 6.55 -13.08 9.06
C PRO A 130 5.45 -12.54 9.98
N VAL A 131 5.46 -11.24 10.26
CA VAL A 131 4.49 -10.59 11.15
C VAL A 131 3.11 -10.53 10.49
N LEU A 132 3.03 -10.15 9.22
CA LEU A 132 1.78 -10.15 8.46
C LEU A 132 1.17 -11.55 8.38
N THR A 133 2.00 -12.58 8.24
CA THR A 133 1.52 -13.97 8.21
C THR A 133 0.93 -14.41 9.55
N GLU A 134 1.51 -13.96 10.66
CA GLU A 134 1.00 -14.26 12.01
C GLU A 134 -0.34 -13.54 12.28
N PHE A 135 -0.47 -12.29 11.85
CA PHE A 135 -1.67 -11.48 12.09
C PHE A 135 -2.84 -11.83 11.17
N TYR A 136 -2.59 -12.05 9.88
CA TYR A 136 -3.63 -12.19 8.86
C TYR A 136 -3.71 -13.60 8.25
N GLY A 137 -2.80 -14.52 8.58
CA GLY A 137 -2.72 -15.84 7.97
C GLY A 137 -1.97 -15.83 6.63
N LYS A 138 -2.29 -16.75 5.71
CA LYS A 138 -1.74 -16.69 4.35
C LYS A 138 -2.42 -15.56 3.59
N TRP A 139 -1.61 -14.62 3.09
CA TRP A 139 -2.01 -13.51 2.22
C TRP A 139 -1.37 -13.71 0.85
#